data_AF-A0A0F6NT05-F1
#
_entry.id   AF-A0A0F6NT05-F1
#
_cell.length_a   1.000
_cell.length_b   1.000
_cell.length_c   1.000
_cell.angle_alpha   90.00
_cell.angle_beta   90.00
_cell.angle_gamma   90.00
#
_symmetry.space_group_name_H-M   'P 1'
#
loop_
_entity.id
_entity.type
_entity.pdbx_description
1 polymer ?
#
loop_
_entity_poly.entity_id
_entity_poly.type
_entity_poly.pdbx_seq_one_letter_code
_entity_poly.pdbx_strand_id
1 'polypeptide(L)'
;TTFVEDVPADTISRRFRYDVALVSALKDLEEDIMEGLRERGLDDSICTSGFTVVVKESCDGMGDVSEKHGNGPAVPEKAVRFSFTIMSVSIRVEGEDDGITIFQEPKPNSELSCRPLCL
;
A
#
# COMPACT_ATOMS: atom_id res chain seq x y z
N THR A 1 -3.02 -17.00 -21.52
CA THR A 1 -4.45 -17.15 -21.87
C THR A 1 -4.98 -18.35 -21.12
N THR A 2 -6.30 -18.57 -21.04
CA THR A 2 -6.87 -19.74 -20.33
C THR A 2 -7.09 -20.91 -21.29
N PHE A 3 -6.24 -21.06 -22.31
CA PHE A 3 -6.33 -22.17 -23.25
C PHE A 3 -5.76 -23.43 -22.62
N VAL A 4 -6.27 -24.59 -23.03
CA VAL A 4 -5.89 -25.90 -22.47
C VAL A 4 -4.44 -26.28 -22.82
N GLU A 5 -3.94 -25.80 -23.96
CA GLU A 5 -2.56 -26.02 -24.39
C GLU A 5 -1.54 -25.11 -23.67
N ASP A 6 -2.02 -24.08 -22.97
CA ASP A 6 -1.20 -23.18 -22.16
C ASP A 6 -0.97 -23.74 -20.75
N VAL A 7 -0.14 -23.06 -19.96
CA VAL A 7 -0.02 -23.34 -18.52
C VAL A 7 -1.39 -23.17 -17.84
N PRO A 8 -1.85 -24.16 -17.04
CA PRO A 8 -3.13 -24.09 -16.35
C PRO A 8 -3.29 -22.86 -15.47
N ALA A 9 -4.49 -22.28 -15.47
CA ALA A 9 -4.84 -21.11 -14.66
C ALA A 9 -5.43 -21.54 -13.30
N ASP A 10 -4.61 -22.21 -12.48
CA ASP A 10 -5.03 -22.81 -11.20
C ASP A 10 -4.97 -21.83 -10.01
N THR A 11 -4.91 -20.53 -10.30
CA THR A 11 -4.83 -19.48 -9.28
C THR A 11 -6.08 -18.61 -9.31
N ILE A 12 -6.73 -18.48 -8.16
CA ILE A 12 -7.76 -17.48 -7.93
C ILE A 12 -7.10 -16.31 -7.21
N SER A 13 -7.11 -15.13 -7.83
CA SER A 13 -6.60 -13.92 -7.19
C SER A 13 -7.52 -12.73 -7.41
N ARG A 14 -7.39 -11.75 -6.51
CA ARG A 14 -8.02 -10.44 -6.58
C ARG A 14 -7.03 -9.40 -6.09
N ARG A 15 -6.89 -8.31 -6.84
CA ARG A 15 -6.00 -7.22 -6.48
C ARG A 15 -6.58 -5.88 -6.83
N PHE A 16 -6.15 -4.87 -6.09
CA PHE A 16 -6.25 -3.50 -6.55
C PHE A 16 -5.13 -3.21 -7.56
N ARG A 17 -5.38 -2.26 -8.47
CA ARG A 17 -4.30 -1.69 -9.26
C ARG A 17 -3.43 -0.86 -8.33
N TYR A 18 -2.12 -1.09 -8.35
CA TYR A 18 -1.19 -0.58 -7.31
C TYR A 18 -1.28 0.94 -7.12
N ASP A 19 -1.25 1.67 -8.22
CA ASP A 19 -1.36 3.14 -8.25
C ASP A 19 -2.69 3.65 -7.66
N VAL A 20 -3.81 2.99 -7.99
CA VAL A 20 -5.13 3.34 -7.44
C VAL A 20 -5.19 3.10 -5.94
N ALA A 21 -4.67 1.97 -5.48
CA ALA A 21 -4.59 1.67 -4.05
C ALA A 21 -3.70 2.67 -3.30
N LEU A 22 -2.56 3.05 -3.90
CA LEU A 22 -1.63 4.00 -3.31
C LEU A 22 -2.23 5.42 -3.23
N VAL A 23 -2.87 5.88 -4.30
CA VAL A 23 -3.56 7.19 -4.29
C VAL A 23 -4.72 7.20 -3.31
N SER A 24 -5.50 6.11 -3.23
CA SER A 24 -6.57 5.99 -2.22
C SER A 24 -6.00 6.04 -0.80
N ALA A 25 -4.92 5.29 -0.54
CA ALA A 25 -4.29 5.26 0.77
C ALA A 25 -3.68 6.62 1.17
N LEU A 26 -3.10 7.36 0.23
CA LEU A 26 -2.62 8.71 0.47
C LEU A 26 -3.76 9.69 0.70
N LYS A 27 -4.87 9.56 -0.02
CA LYS A 27 -6.05 10.41 0.18
C LYS A 27 -6.67 10.20 1.56
N ASP A 28 -6.63 8.98 2.08
CA ASP A 28 -7.07 8.70 3.45
C ASP A 28 -6.19 9.39 4.51
N LEU A 29 -4.93 9.72 4.19
CA LEU A 29 -3.99 10.44 5.08
C LEU A 29 -4.01 11.96 4.87
N GLU A 30 -4.97 12.49 4.09
CA GLU A 30 -5.03 13.92 3.78
C GLU A 30 -5.06 14.79 5.03
N GLU A 31 -5.87 14.43 6.03
CA GLU A 31 -6.00 15.20 7.26
C GLU A 31 -4.67 15.25 8.05
N ASP A 32 -4.02 14.09 8.22
CA ASP A 32 -2.73 13.98 8.92
C ASP A 32 -1.62 14.74 8.20
N ILE A 33 -1.60 14.69 6.86
CA ILE A 33 -0.62 15.41 6.04
C ILE A 33 -0.81 16.93 6.16
N MET A 34 -2.06 17.40 6.11
CA MET A 34 -2.38 18.83 6.25
C MET A 34 -2.09 19.35 7.67
N GLU A 35 -2.35 18.53 8.70
CA GLU A 35 -1.94 18.82 10.07
C GLU A 35 -0.41 18.94 10.18
N GLY A 36 0.32 17.96 9.64
CA GLY A 36 1.79 17.95 9.61
C GLY A 36 2.40 19.16 8.90
N LEU A 37 1.80 19.64 7.81
CA LEU A 37 2.23 20.88 7.14
C LEU A 37 2.06 22.10 8.03
N ARG A 38 0.88 22.23 8.67
CA ARG A 38 0.58 23.34 9.60
C ARG A 38 1.49 23.35 10.82
N GLU A 39 1.79 22.19 11.40
CA GLU A 39 2.71 22.07 12.54
C GLU A 39 4.14 22.49 12.20
N ARG A 40 4.56 22.27 10.96
CA ARG A 40 5.88 22.68 10.44
C ARG A 40 5.92 24.13 9.98
N GLY A 41 4.79 24.86 10.03
CA GLY A 41 4.70 26.24 9.57
C GLY A 41 4.86 26.39 8.06
N LEU A 42 4.63 25.32 7.30
CA LEU A 42 4.69 25.32 5.84
C LEU A 42 3.34 25.76 5.30
N ASP A 43 3.33 26.80 4.46
CA ASP A 43 2.09 27.30 3.86
C ASP A 43 1.61 26.34 2.76
N ASP A 44 0.33 25.96 2.84
CA ASP A 44 -0.36 25.05 1.93
C ASP A 44 -0.25 25.53 0.46
N SER A 45 -0.11 26.86 0.26
CA SER A 45 -0.04 27.48 -1.06
C SER A 45 1.33 27.35 -1.76
N ILE A 46 2.41 27.18 -1.00
CA ILE A 46 3.80 27.16 -1.50
C ILE A 46 4.28 25.71 -1.69
N CYS A 47 3.75 24.79 -0.90
CA CYS A 47 4.26 23.43 -0.73
C CYS A 47 3.47 22.38 -1.54
N THR A 48 3.15 22.67 -2.81
CA THR A 48 2.34 21.75 -3.65
C THR A 48 3.16 20.72 -4.45
N SER A 49 4.49 20.81 -4.39
CA SER A 49 5.42 19.91 -5.07
C SER A 49 6.57 19.53 -4.14
N GLY A 50 7.36 18.51 -4.52
CA GLY A 50 8.50 18.07 -3.71
C GLY A 50 8.17 17.04 -2.62
N PHE A 51 6.95 16.50 -2.61
CA PHE A 51 6.61 15.39 -1.71
C PHE A 51 7.37 14.12 -2.07
N THR A 52 7.86 13.43 -1.05
CA THR A 52 8.45 12.10 -1.12
C THR A 52 7.68 11.20 -0.17
N VAL A 53 7.18 10.07 -0.67
CA VAL A 53 6.44 9.08 0.12
C VAL A 53 7.30 7.84 0.25
N VAL A 54 7.55 7.41 1.48
CA VAL A 54 8.21 6.13 1.77
C VAL A 54 7.14 5.08 2.03
N VAL A 55 7.11 4.04 1.21
CA VAL A 55 6.16 2.93 1.32
C VAL A 55 6.91 1.66 1.70
N LYS A 56 6.46 0.99 2.76
CA LYS A 56 6.89 -0.37 3.11
C LYS A 56 5.94 -1.34 2.43
N GLU A 57 6.46 -2.19 1.56
CA GLU A 57 5.73 -3.33 1.02
C GLU A 57 6.03 -4.61 1.82
N SER A 58 5.05 -5.51 1.89
CA SER A 58 5.17 -6.78 2.61
C SER A 58 4.40 -7.87 1.89
N CYS A 59 5.03 -9.03 1.75
CA CYS A 59 4.45 -10.22 1.15
C CYS A 59 4.70 -11.42 2.08
N ASP A 60 3.63 -12.10 2.47
CA ASP A 60 3.70 -13.26 3.34
C ASP A 60 2.82 -14.41 2.84
N GLY A 61 3.27 -15.63 3.09
CA GLY A 61 2.55 -16.85 2.76
C GLY A 61 1.89 -17.45 3.99
N MET A 62 0.68 -17.96 3.83
CA MET A 62 -0.10 -18.62 4.87
C MET A 62 -0.48 -20.03 4.40
N GLY A 63 -0.11 -21.03 5.21
CA GLY A 63 -0.57 -22.41 5.02
C GLY A 63 -1.94 -22.65 5.64
N ASP A 64 -2.42 -23.89 5.56
CA ASP A 64 -3.64 -24.37 6.20
C ASP A 64 -4.90 -23.55 5.85
N VAL A 65 -4.99 -23.09 4.59
CA VAL A 65 -6.15 -22.38 4.06
C VAL A 65 -7.03 -23.36 3.30
N SER A 66 -7.98 -24.00 3.99
CA SER A 66 -8.79 -25.08 3.42
C SER A 66 -9.51 -24.68 2.12
N GLU A 67 -9.44 -25.56 1.13
CA GLU A 67 -10.15 -25.39 -0.13
C GLU A 67 -11.67 -25.51 0.10
N LYS A 68 -12.44 -24.68 -0.60
CA LYS A 68 -13.91 -24.78 -0.59
C LYS A 68 -14.37 -25.69 -1.73
N HIS A 69 -15.38 -26.52 -1.46
CA HIS A 69 -16.17 -27.13 -2.54
C HIS A 69 -16.72 -26.03 -3.47
N GLY A 70 -16.71 -26.28 -4.78
CA GLY A 70 -17.19 -25.33 -5.78
C GLY A 70 -17.01 -25.82 -7.21
N ASN A 71 -17.29 -24.95 -8.18
CA ASN A 71 -17.17 -25.26 -9.61
C ASN A 71 -15.73 -25.17 -10.15
N GLY A 72 -14.75 -24.97 -9.28
CA GLY A 72 -13.34 -24.90 -9.62
C GLY A 72 -12.82 -23.52 -10.01
N PRO A 73 -11.53 -23.43 -10.42
CA PRO A 73 -10.55 -24.53 -10.56
C PRO A 73 -10.15 -25.16 -9.21
N ALA A 74 -9.47 -26.31 -9.24
CA ALA A 74 -8.82 -26.82 -8.03
C ALA A 74 -7.71 -25.85 -7.61
N VAL A 75 -7.65 -25.52 -6.32
CA VAL A 75 -6.70 -24.54 -5.78
C VAL A 75 -5.91 -25.10 -4.60
N PRO A 76 -4.65 -24.69 -4.41
CA PRO A 76 -3.86 -25.15 -3.27
C PRO A 76 -4.43 -24.63 -1.94
N GLU A 77 -4.28 -25.41 -0.86
CA GLU A 77 -4.66 -25.00 0.51
C GLU A 77 -3.63 -24.04 1.16
N LYS A 78 -3.10 -23.11 0.36
CA LYS A 78 -2.13 -22.10 0.75
C LYS A 78 -2.54 -20.77 0.11
N ALA A 79 -2.38 -19.69 0.85
CA ALA A 79 -2.62 -18.34 0.37
C ALA A 79 -1.33 -17.52 0.42
N VAL A 80 -1.22 -16.55 -0.49
CA VAL A 80 -0.20 -15.52 -0.44
C VAL A 80 -0.91 -14.19 -0.31
N ARG A 81 -0.47 -13.35 0.62
CA ARG A 81 -1.00 -12.01 0.80
C ARG A 81 0.09 -10.99 0.52
N PHE A 82 -0.22 -10.03 -0.34
CA PHE A 82 0.61 -8.87 -0.57
C PHE A 82 -0.08 -7.62 -0.01
N SER A 83 0.69 -6.79 0.67
CA SER A 83 0.21 -5.60 1.37
C SER A 83 1.26 -4.50 1.35
N PHE A 84 0.84 -3.29 1.69
CA PHE A 84 1.74 -2.15 1.85
C PHE A 84 1.28 -1.24 3.00
N THR A 85 2.20 -0.43 3.49
CA THR A 85 1.98 0.59 4.51
C THR A 85 2.71 1.85 4.08
N ILE A 86 2.03 3.00 4.15
CA ILE A 86 2.69 4.30 3.99
C ILE A 86 3.45 4.57 5.30
N MET A 87 4.77 4.57 5.23
CA MET A 87 5.63 4.71 6.42
C MET A 87 5.84 6.18 6.78
N SER A 88 6.10 7.01 5.78
CA SER A 88 6.28 8.44 5.99
C SER A 88 5.99 9.22 4.72
N VAL A 89 5.62 10.48 4.92
CA VAL A 89 5.56 11.50 3.89
C VAL A 89 6.48 12.63 4.32
N SER A 90 7.37 13.05 3.44
CA SER A 90 8.24 14.21 3.61
C SER A 90 8.11 15.15 2.43
N ILE A 91 8.54 16.38 2.62
CA ILE A 91 8.58 17.40 1.58
C ILE A 91 9.98 18.00 1.48
N ARG A 92 10.45 18.23 0.26
CA ARG A 92 11.66 18.99 -0.02
C ARG A 92 11.27 20.38 -0.51
N VAL A 93 11.71 21.41 0.21
CA VAL A 93 11.52 22.82 -0.17
C VAL A 93 12.78 23.33 -0.86
N GLU A 94 12.65 24.21 -1.85
CA GLU A 94 13.80 24.79 -2.53
C GLU A 94 14.75 25.48 -1.53
N GLY A 95 16.03 25.06 -1.54
CA GLY A 95 17.08 25.65 -0.69
C GLY A 95 17.40 24.85 0.58
N GLU A 96 16.68 23.77 0.89
CA GLU A 96 17.02 22.84 1.98
C GLU A 96 17.52 21.50 1.43
N ASP A 97 18.65 21.01 1.96
CA ASP A 97 19.27 19.74 1.54
C ASP A 97 18.56 18.50 2.11
N ASP A 98 17.97 18.61 3.31
CA ASP A 98 17.26 17.52 3.98
C ASP A 98 15.74 17.71 3.91
N GLY A 99 15.00 16.64 3.58
CA GLY A 99 13.54 16.70 3.49
C GLY A 99 12.88 16.79 4.86
N ILE A 100 11.85 17.63 4.99
CA ILE A 100 11.07 17.78 6.21
C ILE A 100 10.00 16.68 6.26
N THR A 101 10.03 15.82 7.28
CA THR A 101 8.97 14.83 7.51
C THR A 101 7.70 15.50 8.07
N ILE A 102 6.59 15.31 7.36
CA ILE A 102 5.26 15.84 7.70
C ILE A 102 4.32 14.77 8.24
N PHE A 103 4.50 13.51 7.82
CA PHE A 103 3.79 12.37 8.37
C PHE A 103 4.76 11.22 8.63
N GLN A 104 4.58 10.54 9.76
CA GLN A 104 5.31 9.33 10.11
C GLN A 104 4.33 8.37 10.79
N GLU A 105 4.20 7.15 10.26
CA GLU A 105 3.31 6.12 10.81
C GLU A 105 3.74 5.78 12.25
N PRO A 106 2.89 6.05 13.26
CA PRO A 106 3.25 5.89 14.67
C PRO A 106 3.37 4.42 15.11
N LYS A 107 2.65 3.50 14.46
CA LYS A 107 2.63 2.08 14.79
C LYS A 107 2.79 1.24 13.51
N PRO A 108 4.00 1.21 12.91
CA PRO A 108 4.23 0.58 11.61
C PRO A 108 4.08 -0.96 11.62
N ASN A 109 3.97 -1.56 12.80
CA ASN A 109 3.75 -2.99 12.98
C ASN A 109 2.30 -3.34 13.38
N SER A 110 1.40 -2.34 13.46
CA SER A 110 -0.02 -2.63 13.65
C SER A 110 -0.63 -3.18 12.35
N GLU A 111 -1.52 -4.13 12.51
CA GLU A 111 -2.40 -4.64 11.46
C GLU A 111 -3.30 -3.54 10.85
N LEU A 112 -3.60 -2.47 11.60
CA LEU A 112 -4.46 -1.37 11.14
C LEU A 112 -3.79 -0.49 10.08
N SER A 113 -2.46 -0.39 10.10
CA SER A 113 -1.69 0.37 9.10
C SER A 113 -1.31 -0.49 7.88
N CYS A 114 -1.57 -1.80 7.92
CA CYS A 114 -1.27 -2.74 6.86
C CYS A 114 -2.42 -2.83 5.85
N ARG A 115 -2.23 -2.27 4.65
CA ARG A 115 -3.27 -2.21 3.61
C ARG A 115 -3.12 -3.40 2.64
N PRO A 116 -4.13 -4.28 2.51
CA PRO A 116 -4.06 -5.41 1.59
C PRO A 116 -4.15 -4.92 0.14
N LEU A 117 -3.30 -5.47 -0.73
CA LEU A 117 -3.26 -5.10 -2.14
C LEU A 117 -3.61 -6.27 -3.07
N CYS A 118 -3.09 -7.46 -2.78
CA CYS A 118 -3.32 -8.67 -3.57
C CYS A 118 -3.54 -9.86 -2.63
N LEU A 119 -4.55 -10.65 -2.98
CA LEU A 119 -4.88 -11.95 -2.39
C LEU A 119 -5.07 -12.97 -3.52
#